data_AF-A0A4Y2FE65-F1
#
_entry.id   AF-A0A4Y2FE65-F1
#
_cell.length_a   1.000
_cell.length_b   1.000
_cell.length_c   1.000
_cell.angle_alpha   90.00
_cell.angle_beta   90.00
_cell.angle_gamma   90.00
#
_symmetry.space_group_name_H-M   'P 1'
#
loop_
_entity.id
_entity.type
_entity.pdbx_description
1 polymer ?
#
loop_
_entity_poly.entity_id
_entity_poly.type
_entity_poly.pdbx_seq_one_letter_code
_entity_poly.pdbx_strand_id
1 'polypeptide(L)' 'MKQCVNIVTNTTAFEKIGAEMFTIKVPGCEKYDIYSDNYLRCVARNYPINVYHPSGTCKMGDDDDETTVVDPEL' A
#
# COMPACT_ATOMS: atom_id res chain seq x y z
N MET A 1 0.78 -3.38 -5.07
CA MET A 1 -0.42 -4.23 -5.21
C MET A 1 -0.17 -5.42 -6.15
N LYS A 2 0.18 -5.24 -7.44
CA LYS A 2 0.49 -6.38 -8.34
C LYS A 2 1.62 -7.29 -7.86
N GLN A 3 2.70 -6.70 -7.34
CA GLN A 3 3.80 -7.48 -6.76
C GLN A 3 3.33 -8.35 -5.58
N CYS A 4 2.39 -7.87 -4.76
CA CYS A 4 1.82 -8.66 -3.66
C CYS A 4 1.06 -9.89 -4.19
N VAL A 5 0.27 -9.73 -5.27
CA VAL A 5 -0.39 -10.86 -5.94
C VAL A 5 0.66 -11.85 -6.46
N ASN A 6 1.68 -11.35 -7.17
CA ASN A 6 2.74 -12.19 -7.75
C ASN A 6 3.55 -12.96 -6.68
N ILE A 7 3.81 -12.35 -5.52
CA ILE A 7 4.50 -13.01 -4.41
C ILE A 7 3.72 -14.24 -3.95
N VAL A 8 2.40 -14.12 -3.78
CA VAL A 8 1.56 -15.23 -3.31
C VAL A 8 1.37 -16.28 -4.40
N THR A 9 1.13 -15.89 -5.66
CA THR A 9 0.74 -16.85 -6.70
C THR A 9 1.90 -17.54 -7.41
N ASN A 10 3.09 -16.93 -7.42
CA ASN A 10 4.18 -17.37 -8.32
C ASN A 10 5.49 -17.74 -7.59
N THR A 11 5.55 -17.66 -6.26
CA THR A 11 6.77 -18.02 -5.52
C THR A 11 6.67 -19.39 -4.87
N THR A 12 7.76 -20.15 -4.92
CA THR A 12 7.86 -21.47 -4.28
C THR A 12 7.69 -21.40 -2.76
N ALA A 13 8.03 -20.27 -2.13
CA ALA A 13 7.86 -20.08 -0.69
C ALA A 13 6.37 -20.08 -0.29
N PHE A 14 5.52 -19.38 -1.04
CA PHE A 14 4.08 -19.33 -0.78
C PHE A 14 3.38 -20.62 -1.21
N GLU A 15 3.83 -21.24 -2.30
CA GLU A 15 3.36 -22.57 -2.73
C GLU A 15 3.60 -23.63 -1.65
N LYS A 16 4.80 -23.68 -1.06
CA LYS A 16 5.19 -24.67 -0.03
C LYS A 16 4.32 -24.64 1.22
N ILE A 17 3.72 -23.51 1.55
CA ILE A 17 2.82 -23.36 2.70
C ILE A 17 1.33 -23.48 2.32
N GLY A 18 1.03 -23.77 1.04
CA GLY A 18 -0.34 -23.85 0.54
C GLY A 18 -1.08 -22.52 0.61
N ALA A 19 -0.38 -21.40 0.40
CA ALA A 19 -1.01 -20.09 0.47
C ALA A 19 -1.92 -19.85 -0.74
N GLU A 20 -3.09 -19.28 -0.47
CA GLU A 20 -4.09 -18.95 -1.49
C GLU A 20 -4.49 -17.47 -1.40
N MET A 21 -4.88 -16.93 -2.55
CA MET A 21 -5.38 -15.57 -2.66
C MET A 21 -6.86 -15.49 -2.24
N PHE A 22 -7.24 -14.43 -1.54
CA PHE A 22 -8.63 -14.18 -1.15
C PHE A 22 -9.57 -14.07 -2.36
N THR A 23 -10.59 -14.92 -2.43
CA THR A 23 -11.57 -14.90 -3.54
C THR A 23 -12.72 -13.90 -3.32
N ILE A 24 -12.84 -13.35 -2.11
CA ILE A 24 -13.87 -12.36 -1.75
C ILE A 24 -13.45 -10.98 -2.27
N LYS A 25 -14.32 -10.34 -3.06
CA LYS A 25 -14.09 -8.99 -3.56
C LYS A 25 -14.28 -7.95 -2.45
N VAL A 26 -13.40 -6.94 -2.43
CA VAL A 26 -13.53 -5.79 -1.52
C VAL A 26 -14.82 -5.01 -1.85
N PRO A 27 -15.61 -4.63 -0.83
CA PRO A 27 -16.81 -3.82 -1.03
C PRO A 27 -16.55 -2.54 -1.84
N GLY A 28 -17.40 -2.27 -2.83
CA GLY A 28 -17.27 -1.14 -3.76
C GLY A 28 -16.37 -1.38 -4.99
N CYS A 29 -15.68 -2.52 -5.04
CA CYS A 29 -14.81 -2.91 -6.16
C CYS A 29 -15.32 -4.13 -6.95
N GLU A 30 -16.55 -4.58 -6.71
CA GLU A 30 -17.13 -5.84 -7.19
C GLU A 30 -17.25 -5.91 -8.71
N LYS A 31 -17.42 -4.75 -9.37
CA LYS A 31 -17.57 -4.61 -10.82
C LYS A 31 -16.29 -4.93 -11.62
N TYR A 32 -15.14 -5.02 -10.97
CA TYR A 32 -13.87 -5.32 -11.64
C TYR A 32 -13.49 -6.79 -11.44
N ASP A 33 -12.80 -7.36 -12.41
CA ASP A 33 -12.24 -8.71 -12.27
C ASP A 33 -11.22 -8.75 -11.14
N ILE A 34 -11.29 -9.80 -10.31
CA ILE A 34 -10.46 -9.89 -9.11
C ILE A 34 -8.98 -9.83 -9.49
N TYR A 35 -8.21 -9.01 -8.79
CA TYR A 35 -6.79 -8.76 -9.04
C TYR A 35 -6.41 -8.12 -10.39
N SER A 36 -7.38 -7.71 -11.22
CA SER A 36 -7.11 -6.83 -12.36
C SER A 36 -6.55 -5.47 -11.92
N ASP A 37 -5.92 -4.73 -12.83
CA ASP A 37 -5.42 -3.38 -12.56
C ASP A 37 -6.49 -2.45 -12.02
N ASN A 38 -7.70 -2.52 -12.59
CA ASN A 38 -8.82 -1.71 -12.17
C ASN A 38 -9.33 -2.10 -10.78
N TYR A 39 -9.35 -3.40 -10.48
CA TYR A 39 -9.67 -3.88 -9.13
C TYR A 39 -8.63 -3.41 -8.12
N LEU A 40 -7.34 -3.63 -8.38
CA LEU A 40 -6.27 -3.22 -7.47
C LEU A 40 -6.22 -1.70 -7.28
N ARG A 41 -6.50 -0.92 -8.32
CA ARG A 41 -6.63 0.55 -8.23
C ARG A 41 -7.83 0.96 -7.38
N CYS A 42 -8.96 0.26 -7.50
CA CYS A 42 -10.13 0.50 -6.67
C CYS A 42 -9.85 0.21 -5.19
N VAL A 43 -9.23 -0.95 -4.90
CA VAL A 43 -8.85 -1.33 -3.53
C VAL A 43 -7.89 -0.31 -2.94
N ALA A 44 -6.85 0.11 -3.67
CA ALA A 44 -5.87 1.08 -3.18
C ALA A 44 -6.47 2.46 -2.82
N ARG A 45 -7.63 2.81 -3.36
CA ARG A 45 -8.31 4.09 -3.07
C ARG A 45 -9.29 4.00 -1.91
N ASN A 46 -9.99 2.87 -1.78
CA ASN A 46 -11.14 2.78 -0.88
C ASN A 46 -10.87 1.95 0.38
N TYR A 47 -9.87 1.06 0.35
CA TYR A 47 -9.57 0.15 1.45
C TYR A 47 -8.64 0.73 2.54
N PRO A 48 -7.65 1.59 2.23
CA PRO A 48 -6.74 2.08 3.25
C PRO A 48 -7.46 2.84 4.36
N ILE A 49 -7.04 2.55 5.59
CA ILE A 49 -7.39 3.31 6.78
C ILE A 49 -6.12 3.93 7.35
N ASN A 50 -6.22 5.07 8.03
CA ASN A 50 -5.07 5.60 8.74
C ASN A 50 -4.72 4.65 9.91
N VAL A 51 -3.43 4.51 10.19
CA VAL A 51 -2.93 3.71 11.31
C VAL A 51 -2.35 4.63 12.39
N TYR A 52 -2.92 5.82 12.55
CA TYR A 52 -2.52 6.80 13.57
C TYR A 52 -1.04 7.21 13.58
N HIS A 53 -0.36 7.15 12.44
CA HIS A 53 1.02 7.64 12.28
C HIS A 53 1.11 8.90 11.38
N PRO A 54 0.37 10.00 11.66
CA PRO A 54 0.65 11.26 10.99
C PRO A 54 2.02 11.77 11.46
N SER A 55 2.88 12.14 10.51
CA SER A 55 4.21 12.68 10.79
C SER A 55 4.58 13.70 9.70
N GLY A 56 5.66 14.46 9.93
CA GLY A 56 6.19 15.41 8.94
C GLY A 56 5.50 16.77 8.91
N THR A 57 4.70 17.14 9.92
CA THR A 57 4.12 18.49 10.04
C THR A 57 5.18 19.57 10.32
N CYS A 58 6.28 19.19 10.97
CA CYS A 58 7.50 19.99 11.11
C CYS A 58 8.66 19.20 10.49
N LYS A 59 8.83 19.32 9.18
CA LYS A 59 9.87 18.60 8.45
C LYS A 59 11.25 19.05 8.94
N MET A 60 12.07 18.08 9.34
CA MET A 60 13.50 18.27 9.57
C MET A 60 14.24 18.20 8.23
N GLY A 61 15.13 19.15 7.95
CA GLY A 61 15.78 19.23 6.64
C GLY A 61 16.96 20.20 6.61
N ASP A 62 17.44 20.45 5.40
CA ASP A 62 18.52 21.42 5.12
C ASP A 62 17.99 22.86 5.21
N ASP A 63 18.84 23.80 5.62
CA ASP A 63 18.51 25.22 5.75
C ASP A 63 18.22 25.87 4.38
N ASP A 64 18.81 25.34 3.29
CA ASP A 64 18.58 25.81 1.93
C ASP A 64 17.28 25.24 1.31
N ASP A 65 16.62 24.28 1.97
CA ASP A 65 15.31 23.76 1.56
C ASP A 65 14.18 24.59 2.19
N GLU A 66 13.51 25.40 1.37
CA GLU A 66 12.41 26.28 1.79
C GLU A 66 11.21 25.56 2.45
N THR A 67 11.15 24.22 2.39
CA THR A 67 10.11 23.40 3.06
C THR A 67 10.52 22.90 4.44
N THR A 68 11.75 23.19 4.89
CA THR A 68 12.26 22.83 6.23
C THR A 68 11.61 23.68 7.33
N VAL A 69 11.32 23.05 8.48
CA VAL A 69 10.76 23.72 9.67
C VAL A 69 11.73 23.69 10.85
N VAL A 70 12.53 22.63 10.97
CA VAL A 70 13.57 22.46 12.01
C VAL A 70 14.86 21.96 11.37
N ASP A 71 16.00 22.36 11.91
CA ASP A 71 17.30 21.89 11.45
C ASP A 71 17.60 20.46 11.97
N PRO A 72 18.71 19.81 11.58
CA PRO A 72 19.07 18.48 12.05
C PRO A 72 19.33 18.35 13.57
N GLU A 73 19.47 19.47 14.29
CA GLU A 73 19.70 19.56 15.74
C GLU A 73 18.46 20.01 16.54
N LEU A 74 17.33 20.30 15.88
CA LEU A 74 16.01 20.73 16.40
C LEU A 74 15.88 22.21 16.79
#